data_AF-M6GL14-F1
#
_entry.id   AF-M6GL14-F1
#
_cell.length_a   1.000
_cell.length_b   1.000
_cell.length_c   1.000
_cell.angle_alpha   90.00
_cell.angle_beta   90.00
_cell.angle_gamma   90.00
#
_symmetry.space_group_name_H-M   'P 1'
#
loop_
_entity.id
_entity.type
_entity.pdbx_description
1 polymer ?
#
loop_
_entity_poly.entity_id
_entity_poly.type
_entity_poly.pdbx_seq_one_letter_code
_entity_poly.pdbx_strand_id
1 'polypeptide(L)'
;MPPFLSKKIATVLTYNDLVAYRFPDTMRTLARIQQKFYLSRSIKRADKLLPISESTRNEVAEFFHIPLEKMEVVYPGIELSEFKNMFKENRGKGWIYCQKSFSFRFPL
;
A
#
# COMPACT_ATOMS: atom_id res chain seq x y z
N MET A 1 -5.00 -10.90 8.80
CA MET A 1 -4.48 -12.28 8.81
C MET A 1 -5.18 -13.10 9.90
N PRO A 2 -5.60 -14.35 9.61
CA PRO A 2 -6.31 -15.19 10.58
C PRO A 2 -5.48 -15.39 11.86
N PRO A 3 -6.08 -15.28 13.06
CA PRO A 3 -5.34 -15.35 14.31
C PRO A 3 -4.72 -16.74 14.57
N PHE A 4 -5.30 -17.81 14.02
CA PHE A 4 -4.92 -19.21 14.23
C PHE A 4 -3.98 -19.78 13.15
N LEU A 5 -3.40 -18.95 12.29
CA LEU A 5 -2.47 -19.43 11.27
C LEU A 5 -1.20 -19.98 11.93
N SER A 6 -0.67 -21.10 11.42
CA SER A 6 0.59 -21.69 11.92
C SER A 6 1.78 -20.78 11.61
N LYS A 7 2.77 -20.71 12.52
CA LYS A 7 4.03 -19.97 12.28
C LYS A 7 4.94 -20.68 11.27
N LYS A 8 4.65 -21.93 10.92
CA LYS A 8 5.43 -22.71 9.93
C LYS A 8 5.09 -22.36 8.48
N ILE A 9 4.03 -21.57 8.26
CA ILE A 9 3.57 -21.18 6.94
C ILE A 9 4.16 -19.80 6.65
N ALA A 10 4.87 -19.67 5.53
CA ALA A 10 5.35 -18.38 5.05
C ALA A 10 4.16 -17.48 4.70
N THR A 11 4.21 -16.24 5.19
CA THR A 11 3.14 -15.26 5.08
C THR A 11 3.64 -13.98 4.44
N VAL A 12 2.97 -13.60 3.35
CA VAL A 12 3.21 -12.35 2.64
C VAL A 12 1.97 -11.49 2.78
N LEU A 13 2.16 -10.23 3.19
CA LEU A 13 1.07 -9.27 3.37
C LEU A 13 1.30 -8.05 2.48
N THR A 14 0.40 -7.86 1.52
CA THR A 14 0.35 -6.65 0.70
C THR A 14 -0.38 -5.54 1.43
N TYR A 15 0.17 -4.33 1.37
CA TYR A 15 -0.36 -3.18 2.08
C TYR A 15 -0.61 -1.99 1.15
N ASN A 16 -1.86 -1.52 1.12
CA ASN A 16 -2.28 -0.44 0.22
C ASN A 16 -2.20 0.93 0.91
N ASP A 17 -2.91 1.12 2.02
CA ASP A 17 -3.12 2.43 2.64
C ASP A 17 -3.38 2.39 4.15
N LEU A 18 -2.81 3.34 4.91
CA LEU A 18 -2.94 3.41 6.38
C LEU A 18 -4.16 4.21 6.83
N VAL A 19 -5.28 4.15 6.10
CA VAL A 19 -6.46 5.00 6.33
C VAL A 19 -6.99 4.88 7.76
N ALA A 20 -7.04 3.67 8.33
CA ALA A 20 -7.47 3.46 9.72
C ALA A 20 -6.59 4.17 10.77
N TYR A 21 -5.34 4.49 10.41
CA TYR A 21 -4.40 5.25 11.24
C TYR A 21 -4.41 6.74 10.90
N ARG A 22 -4.53 7.09 9.61
CA ARG A 22 -4.43 8.47 9.12
C ARG A 22 -5.72 9.27 9.24
N PHE A 23 -6.86 8.64 9.02
CA PHE A 23 -8.19 9.25 9.05
C PHE A 23 -9.06 8.49 10.04
N PRO A 24 -8.80 8.66 11.36
CA PRO A 24 -9.63 8.04 12.37
C PRO A 24 -11.11 8.37 12.15
N ASP A 25 -11.44 9.63 11.90
CA ASP A 25 -12.79 10.17 12.00
C ASP A 25 -13.76 9.73 10.90
N THR A 26 -13.26 9.07 9.86
CA THR A 26 -14.08 8.51 8.77
C THR A 26 -14.69 7.15 9.11
N MET A 27 -14.32 6.55 10.25
CA MET A 27 -14.77 5.21 10.66
C MET A 27 -15.43 5.21 12.03
N ARG A 28 -16.47 4.37 12.20
CA ARG A 28 -17.07 4.07 13.51
C ARG A 28 -15.99 3.53 14.46
N THR A 29 -15.99 4.00 15.70
CA THR A 29 -14.95 3.72 16.71
C THR A 29 -14.65 2.24 16.89
N LEU A 30 -15.67 1.38 16.94
CA LEU A 30 -15.50 -0.07 17.06
C LEU A 30 -14.79 -0.69 15.86
N ALA A 31 -15.20 -0.31 14.64
CA ALA A 31 -14.55 -0.77 13.41
C ALA A 31 -13.10 -0.30 13.35
N ARG A 32 -12.82 0.93 13.80
CA ARG A 32 -11.46 1.48 13.88
C ARG A 32 -10.57 0.66 14.81
N ILE A 33 -11.04 0.37 16.02
CA ILE A 33 -10.27 -0.43 17.00
C ILE A 33 -9.99 -1.82 16.44
N GLN A 34 -11.02 -2.46 15.86
CA GLN A 34 -10.89 -3.76 15.23
C GLN A 34 -9.84 -3.75 14.11
N GLN A 35 -9.94 -2.79 13.18
CA GLN A 35 -9.00 -2.64 12.06
C GLN A 35 -7.58 -2.38 12.56
N LYS A 36 -7.38 -1.47 13.51
CA LYS A 36 -6.06 -1.20 14.10
C LYS A 36 -5.45 -2.46 14.72
N PHE A 37 -6.24 -3.22 15.47
CA PHE A 37 -5.79 -4.46 16.09
C PHE A 37 -5.39 -5.53 15.05
N TYR A 38 -6.23 -5.78 14.04
CA TYR A 38 -5.91 -6.76 13.01
C TYR A 38 -4.74 -6.32 12.13
N LEU A 39 -4.64 -5.04 11.78
CA LEU A 39 -3.57 -4.49 10.97
C LEU A 39 -2.23 -4.60 11.68
N SER A 40 -2.13 -4.08 12.90
CA SER A 40 -0.89 -4.12 13.67
C SER A 40 -0.41 -5.55 13.91
N ARG A 41 -1.32 -6.47 14.26
CA ARG A 41 -1.01 -7.89 14.41
C ARG A 41 -0.53 -8.52 13.10
N SER A 42 -1.20 -8.21 11.99
CA SER A 42 -0.86 -8.81 10.68
C SER A 42 0.51 -8.32 10.20
N ILE A 43 0.80 -7.03 10.34
CA ILE A 43 2.09 -6.43 9.93
C ILE A 43 3.24 -7.02 10.74
N LYS A 44 3.10 -7.12 12.06
CA LYS A 44 4.14 -7.68 12.92
C LYS A 44 4.39 -9.15 12.64
N ARG A 45 3.34 -9.91 12.33
CA ARG A 45 3.40 -11.36 12.14
C ARG A 45 3.81 -11.79 10.73
N ALA A 46 3.53 -11.01 9.70
CA ALA A 46 3.90 -11.35 8.33
C ALA A 46 5.41 -11.61 8.22
N ASP A 47 5.84 -12.55 7.38
CA ASP A 47 7.26 -12.79 7.12
C ASP A 47 7.81 -11.74 6.15
N LYS A 48 7.02 -11.37 5.14
CA LYS A 48 7.35 -10.31 4.19
C LYS A 48 6.18 -9.36 3.95
N LEU A 49 6.48 -8.08 3.76
CA LEU A 49 5.50 -7.03 3.52
C LEU A 49 5.66 -6.48 2.10
N LEU A 50 4.56 -6.29 1.38
CA LEU A 50 4.54 -5.73 0.03
C LEU A 50 3.76 -4.41 -0.01
N PRO A 51 4.39 -3.28 0.38
CA PRO A 51 3.78 -1.96 0.19
C PRO A 51 3.64 -1.61 -1.30
N ILE A 52 2.54 -0.94 -1.67
CA ILE A 52 2.27 -0.55 -3.06
C ILE A 52 3.10 0.64 -3.57
N SER A 53 3.80 1.34 -2.66
CA SER A 53 4.63 2.49 -2.98
C SER A 53 5.71 2.69 -1.91
N GLU A 54 6.75 3.46 -2.25
CA GLU A 54 7.77 3.89 -1.29
C GLU A 54 7.19 4.75 -0.16
N SER A 55 6.19 5.59 -0.46
CA SER A 55 5.50 6.38 0.56
C SER A 55 4.84 5.46 1.59
N THR A 56 4.09 4.47 1.11
CA THR A 56 3.43 3.48 1.97
C THR A 56 4.45 2.67 2.78
N ARG A 57 5.60 2.32 2.17
CA ARG A 57 6.69 1.63 2.87
C ARG A 57 7.22 2.44 4.06
N ASN A 58 7.52 3.72 3.82
CA ASN A 58 8.04 4.61 4.84
C ASN A 58 7.02 4.84 5.96
N GLU A 59 5.75 5.06 5.62
CA GLU A 59 4.70 5.19 6.63
C GLU A 59 4.58 3.92 7.48
N VAL A 60 4.61 2.73 6.88
CA VAL A 60 4.55 1.47 7.64
C VAL A 60 5.78 1.31 8.55
N ALA A 61 6.97 1.68 8.07
CA ALA A 61 8.19 1.65 8.87
C ALA A 61 8.11 2.59 10.08
N GLU A 62 7.63 3.83 9.87
CA GLU A 62 7.46 4.84 10.93
C GLU A 62 6.37 4.44 11.94
N PHE A 63 5.18 4.05 11.46
CA PHE A 63 4.04 3.75 12.34
C PHE A 63 4.24 2.46 13.16
N PHE A 64 4.85 1.43 12.57
CA PHE A 64 4.96 0.11 13.20
C PHE A 64 6.38 -0.28 13.61
N HIS A 65 7.37 0.57 13.38
CA HIS A 65 8.77 0.34 13.70
C HIS A 65 9.28 -0.97 13.07
N ILE A 66 8.93 -1.19 11.81
CA ILE A 66 9.30 -2.41 11.07
C ILE A 66 10.54 -2.11 10.22
N PRO A 67 11.58 -2.97 10.25
CA PRO A 67 12.75 -2.83 9.39
C PRO A 67 12.38 -2.78 7.91
N LEU A 68 13.01 -1.87 7.17
CA LEU A 68 12.77 -1.68 5.73
C LEU A 68 13.14 -2.93 4.93
N GLU A 69 14.09 -3.73 5.41
CA GLU A 69 14.58 -4.97 4.80
C GLU A 69 13.50 -6.07 4.79
N LYS A 70 12.49 -5.96 5.64
CA LYS A 70 11.33 -6.86 5.68
C LYS A 70 10.30 -6.52 4.60
N MET A 71 10.46 -5.40 3.91
CA MET A 71 9.51 -4.87 2.95
C MET A 71 10.09 -4.84 1.55
N GLU A 72 9.26 -5.16 0.56
CA GLU A 72 9.59 -5.04 -0.85
C GLU A 72 8.48 -4.27 -1.56
N VAL A 73 8.81 -3.12 -2.15
CA VAL A 73 7.81 -2.30 -2.84
C VAL A 73 7.39 -2.98 -4.12
N VAL A 74 6.09 -3.26 -4.25
CA VAL A 74 5.50 -3.83 -5.46
C VAL A 74 4.46 -2.86 -5.98
N TYR A 75 4.81 -2.16 -7.06
CA TYR A 75 3.91 -1.20 -7.69
C TYR A 75 2.73 -1.93 -8.36
N PRO A 76 1.50 -1.42 -8.20
CA PRO A 76 0.36 -1.98 -8.90
C PRO A 76 0.53 -1.80 -10.41
N GLY A 77 0.37 -2.89 -11.15
CA GLY A 77 0.41 -2.87 -12.62
C GLY A 77 -0.84 -2.20 -13.19
N ILE A 78 -0.70 -1.63 -14.38
CA ILE A 78 -1.81 -1.16 -15.20
C ILE A 78 -1.95 -2.04 -16.44
N GLU A 79 -3.18 -2.31 -16.85
CA GLU A 79 -3.45 -3.03 -18.10
C GLU A 79 -3.30 -2.05 -19.28
N LEU A 80 -2.25 -2.25 -20.10
CA LEU A 80 -1.86 -1.30 -21.14
C LEU A 80 -2.84 -1.26 -22.31
N SER A 81 -3.59 -2.33 -22.56
CA SER A 81 -4.56 -2.38 -23.65
C SER A 81 -5.78 -1.51 -23.33
N GLU A 82 -6.28 -1.55 -22.09
CA GLU A 82 -7.33 -0.65 -21.59
C GLU A 82 -6.86 0.80 -21.62
N PHE A 83 -5.64 1.06 -21.11
CA PHE A 83 -5.08 2.41 -21.08
C PHE A 83 -4.94 3.01 -22.49
N LYS A 84 -4.48 2.23 -23.48
CA LYS A 84 -4.36 2.69 -24.88
C LYS A 84 -5.70 3.02 -25.52
N ASN A 85 -6.75 2.27 -25.19
CA ASN A 85 -8.10 2.50 -25.73
C ASN A 85 -8.69 3.82 -25.20
N MET A 86 -8.41 4.16 -23.93
CA MET A 86 -8.84 5.45 -23.33
C MET A 86 -8.32 6.67 -24.10
N PHE A 87 -7.07 6.64 -24.60
CA PHE A 87 -6.50 7.74 -25.40
C PHE A 87 -7.01 7.77 -26.85
N LYS A 88 -7.38 6.62 -27.42
CA LYS A 88 -7.95 6.57 -28.76
C LYS A 88 -9.36 7.16 -28.78
N GLU A 89 -10.16 6.92 -27.74
CA GLU A 89 -11.56 7.34 -27.67
C GLU A 89 -11.74 8.82 -27.25
N ASN A 90 -10.76 9.41 -26.55
CA ASN A 90 -10.85 10.79 -26.03
C ASN A 90 -10.00 11.83 -26.78
N ARG A 91 -9.65 11.60 -28.06
CA ARG A 91 -8.93 12.60 -28.87
C ARG A 91 -9.81 13.86 -29.08
N GLY A 92 -9.68 14.85 -28.21
CA GLY A 92 -10.35 16.16 -28.36
C GLY A 92 -10.94 16.77 -27.08
N LYS A 93 -10.92 16.06 -25.94
CA LYS A 93 -11.33 16.65 -24.65
C LYS A 93 -10.10 17.03 -23.84
N GLY A 94 -9.98 18.32 -23.50
CA GLY A 94 -8.86 18.90 -22.75
C GLY A 94 -8.77 18.37 -21.32
N TRP A 95 -8.21 17.18 -21.15
CA TRP A 95 -7.85 16.62 -19.86
C TRP A 95 -6.40 16.94 -19.55
N ILE A 96 -6.16 17.65 -18.44
CA ILE A 96 -4.82 17.80 -17.87
C ILE A 96 -4.57 16.58 -17.00
N TYR A 97 -3.83 15.61 -17.53
CA TYR A 97 -3.39 14.46 -16.74
C TYR A 97 -2.17 14.88 -15.90
N CYS A 98 -2.39 15.14 -14.62
CA CYS A 98 -1.30 15.44 -13.68
C CYS A 98 -0.69 14.13 -13.18
N GLN A 99 0.28 13.57 -13.91
CA GLN A 99 1.23 12.67 -13.26
C GLN A 99 2.07 13.50 -12.30
N LYS A 100 2.03 13.18 -11.01
CA LYS A 100 3.11 13.59 -10.12
C LYS A 100 4.36 12.84 -10.57
N SER A 101 5.21 13.50 -11.36
CA SER A 101 6.56 13.01 -11.64
C SER A 101 7.33 12.95 -10.32
N PHE A 102 7.50 11.76 -9.76
CA PHE A 102 8.50 11.53 -8.73
C PHE A 102 9.85 11.39 -9.45
N SER A 103 10.66 12.45 -9.44
CA SER A 103 12.07 12.35 -9.88
C SER A 103 12.85 11.56 -8.84
N PHE A 104 13.23 10.33 -9.16
CA PHE A 104 14.30 9.62 -8.45
C PHE A 104 15.64 10.18 -8.92
N ARG A 105 16.39 10.79 -8.00
CA ARG A 105 17.81 11.09 -8.20
C ARG A 105 18.60 10.14 -7.31
N PHE A 106 19.26 9.16 -7.92
CA PHE A 106 20.24 8.32 -7.23
C PHE A 106 21.50 9.16 -6.99
N PRO A 107 22.02 9.25 -5.75
CA PRO A 107 23.39 9.69 -5.53
C PRO A 107 24.35 8.58 -5.97
N LEU A 108 25.30 8.92 -6.83
CA LEU A 108 26.58 8.20 -6.95
C LEU A 108 27.56 8.85 -5.98
#